data_AF-A0A9L0IWZ5-F1
#
_entry.id   AF-A0A9L0IWZ5-F1
#
_cell.length_a   1.000
_cell.length_b   1.000
_cell.length_c   1.000
_cell.angle_alpha   90.00
_cell.angle_beta   90.00
_cell.angle_gamma   90.00
#
_symmetry.space_group_name_H-M   'P 1'
#
loop_
_entity.id
_entity.type
_entity.pdbx_description
1 polymer ?
#
loop_
_entity_poly.entity_id
_entity_poly.type
_entity_poly.pdbx_seq_one_letter_code
_entity_poly.pdbx_strand_id
1 'polypeptide(L)'
;KGRPRQDGGPLGAQLLGRRLGAPIGTQRVLGGDGDVPILTTKDNIVSQPAKILNFLRKQKYNADYELSARQGADTLAYIALLEEKLLPAVLHTFWVENDNYFTVTKPWFASRIPFPLSLILPGRMSKGALNRILLTRGEPPLYHLREVEAQIYRDAKECLNLLSHRLGTSQFFFGDMPSTLDAYVFGFLAPLYKVRFPKVQLQEHLKQLSNLCRFCDDILNSYFRHSLGDG
;
A
#
# COMPACT_ATOMS: atom_id res chain seq x y z
N LYS A 1 9.95 -18.71 -35.23
CA LYS A 1 10.56 -18.78 -33.88
C LYS A 1 10.66 -17.36 -33.33
N GLY A 2 9.62 -16.87 -32.66
CA GLY A 2 9.57 -15.53 -32.08
C GLY A 2 8.66 -15.54 -30.86
N ARG A 3 9.18 -15.14 -29.69
CA ARG A 3 8.46 -15.10 -28.41
C ARG A 3 7.41 -13.98 -28.44
N PRO A 4 6.19 -14.17 -27.91
CA PRO A 4 5.30 -13.06 -27.68
C PRO A 4 5.73 -12.30 -26.42
N ARG A 5 5.81 -10.97 -26.53
CA ARG A 5 5.90 -10.04 -25.40
C ARG A 5 4.60 -10.14 -24.61
N GLN A 6 4.70 -10.47 -23.33
CA GLN A 6 3.56 -10.43 -22.41
C GLN A 6 3.41 -8.99 -21.91
N ASP A 7 2.52 -8.26 -22.55
CA ASP A 7 2.03 -6.96 -22.09
C ASP A 7 1.15 -7.16 -20.84
N GLY A 8 1.78 -7.04 -19.67
CA GLY A 8 1.10 -6.98 -18.38
C GLY A 8 0.53 -5.59 -18.13
N GLY A 9 -0.72 -5.37 -18.54
CA GLY A 9 -1.50 -4.14 -18.40
C GLY A 9 -1.79 -3.68 -16.96
N PRO A 10 -2.52 -2.56 -16.77
CA PRO A 10 -2.00 -1.38 -16.08
C PRO A 10 -2.70 -1.01 -14.75
N LEU A 11 -3.48 -1.90 -14.14
CA LEU A 11 -4.43 -1.53 -13.07
C LEU A 11 -3.94 -1.75 -11.63
N GLY A 12 -3.07 -2.74 -11.37
CA GLY A 12 -2.37 -2.85 -10.08
C GLY A 12 -1.57 -1.58 -9.76
N ALA A 13 -1.27 -0.80 -10.80
CA ALA A 13 -0.60 0.47 -10.73
C ALA A 13 -1.43 1.69 -10.40
N GLN A 14 -2.73 1.61 -10.65
CA GLN A 14 -3.64 2.69 -10.29
C GLN A 14 -3.89 2.69 -8.78
N LEU A 15 -3.86 1.51 -8.14
CA LEU A 15 -4.01 1.38 -6.69
C LEU A 15 -2.73 1.73 -5.92
N LEU A 16 -1.55 1.33 -6.43
CA LEU A 16 -0.25 1.70 -5.88
C LEU A 16 0.08 3.18 -6.08
N GLY A 17 -0.24 3.74 -7.25
CA GLY A 17 -0.08 5.18 -7.54
C GLY A 17 -0.94 6.06 -6.62
N ARG A 18 -2.12 5.56 -6.24
CA ARG A 18 -3.05 6.17 -5.27
C ARG A 18 -2.67 6.02 -3.80
N ARG A 19 -1.61 5.28 -3.42
CA ARG A 19 -1.01 5.35 -2.07
C ARG A 19 0.35 6.05 -2.06
N LEU A 20 0.84 6.46 -3.23
CA LEU A 20 2.18 7.00 -3.45
C LEU A 20 2.19 8.20 -4.44
N GLY A 21 1.16 9.05 -4.39
CA GLY A 21 1.25 10.44 -4.89
C GLY A 21 1.21 10.72 -6.40
N ALA A 22 0.67 9.85 -7.27
CA ALA A 22 0.54 10.17 -8.71
C ALA A 22 -0.92 10.53 -9.12
N PRO A 23 -1.18 11.70 -9.76
CA PRO A 23 -2.50 12.09 -10.25
C PRO A 23 -2.66 11.94 -11.77
N ILE A 24 -3.86 11.56 -12.25
CA ILE A 24 -4.39 11.86 -13.59
C ILE A 24 -5.89 12.14 -13.39
N GLY A 25 -6.34 13.41 -13.30
CA GLY A 25 -6.82 14.28 -14.39
C GLY A 25 -8.33 14.45 -14.16
N THR A 26 -8.94 15.62 -13.99
CA THR A 26 -8.67 17.03 -14.28
C THR A 26 -9.33 17.88 -13.19
N GLN A 27 -8.57 18.85 -12.64
CA GLN A 27 -8.94 20.25 -12.31
C GLN A 27 -8.11 20.74 -11.11
N ARG A 28 -7.42 21.87 -11.34
CA ARG A 28 -6.46 22.55 -10.45
C ARG A 28 -7.09 22.94 -9.12
N VAL A 29 -6.35 22.73 -8.02
CA VAL A 29 -6.26 23.68 -6.88
C VAL A 29 -4.83 23.64 -6.32
N LEU A 30 -4.20 24.82 -6.17
CA LEU A 30 -2.96 25.01 -5.42
C LEU A 30 -3.24 24.94 -3.91
N GLY A 31 -2.41 24.22 -3.15
CA GLY A 31 -2.41 24.27 -1.69
C GLY A 31 -1.36 23.31 -1.12
N GLY A 32 -0.36 23.86 -0.43
CA GLY A 32 0.75 23.11 0.13
C GLY A 32 0.32 22.17 1.25
N ASP A 33 0.71 20.90 1.16
CA ASP A 33 1.84 20.38 1.94
C ASP A 33 2.27 19.04 1.31
N GLY A 34 3.55 18.71 1.44
CA GLY A 34 4.26 17.73 0.62
C GLY A 34 3.97 16.25 0.83
N ASP A 35 2.74 15.83 1.15
CA ASP A 35 2.43 14.44 1.50
C ASP A 35 1.25 13.84 0.72
N VAL A 36 1.60 12.97 -0.25
CA VAL A 36 0.89 11.75 -0.68
C VAL A 36 -0.59 11.92 -1.13
N PRO A 37 -1.30 10.83 -1.53
CA PRO A 37 -2.19 10.79 -2.69
C PRO A 37 -3.62 11.28 -2.43
N ILE A 38 -4.24 11.78 -3.49
CA ILE A 38 -5.54 12.44 -3.47
C ILE A 38 -6.63 11.43 -3.85
N LEU A 39 -7.60 11.17 -2.96
CA LEU A 39 -8.92 10.70 -3.40
C LEU A 39 -9.75 11.93 -3.79
N THR A 40 -10.11 12.00 -5.06
CA THR A 40 -11.11 12.94 -5.58
C THR A 40 -12.39 12.16 -5.86
N THR A 41 -13.43 12.51 -5.14
CA THR A 41 -14.82 12.32 -5.58
C THR A 41 -15.42 13.71 -5.71
N LYS A 42 -16.40 13.88 -6.61
CA LYS A 42 -16.84 15.13 -7.25
C LYS A 42 -16.97 16.41 -6.38
N ASP A 43 -16.99 16.33 -5.06
CA ASP A 43 -17.17 17.50 -4.18
C ASP A 43 -16.19 17.65 -3.00
N ASN A 44 -15.20 16.77 -2.73
CA ASN A 44 -14.26 16.96 -1.59
C ASN A 44 -12.88 16.28 -1.76
N ILE A 45 -11.79 16.99 -1.42
CA ILE A 45 -10.38 16.56 -1.50
C ILE A 45 -9.95 15.93 -0.17
N VAL A 46 -9.45 14.69 -0.18
CA VAL A 46 -9.19 13.90 1.04
C VAL A 46 -7.89 13.09 0.89
N SER A 47 -6.85 13.43 1.67
CA SER A 47 -5.44 13.04 1.40
C SER A 47 -4.69 12.32 2.55
N GLN A 48 -5.37 11.73 3.53
CA GLN A 48 -4.75 10.87 4.56
C GLN A 48 -5.57 9.59 4.74
N PRO A 49 -5.02 8.45 5.18
CA PRO A 49 -5.81 7.25 5.38
C PRO A 49 -6.97 7.46 6.36
N ALA A 50 -6.76 8.17 7.47
CA ALA A 50 -7.83 8.62 8.36
C ALA A 50 -8.90 9.48 7.67
N LYS A 51 -8.48 10.29 6.69
CA LYS A 51 -9.32 11.14 5.86
C LYS A 51 -10.12 10.30 4.84
N ILE A 52 -9.50 9.30 4.20
CA ILE A 52 -10.14 8.34 3.30
C ILE A 52 -11.22 7.55 4.04
N LEU A 53 -10.91 7.09 5.25
CA LEU A 53 -11.86 6.41 6.13
C LEU A 53 -13.01 7.34 6.55
N ASN A 54 -12.71 8.59 6.90
CA ASN A 54 -13.74 9.59 7.20
C ASN A 54 -14.59 9.97 5.98
N PHE A 55 -14.03 9.92 4.77
CA PHE A 55 -14.75 10.17 3.52
C PHE A 55 -15.70 9.01 3.17
N LEU A 56 -15.24 7.77 3.28
CA LEU A 56 -16.07 6.57 3.10
C LEU A 56 -17.21 6.52 4.13
N ARG A 57 -16.93 6.89 5.39
CA ARG A 57 -17.93 7.02 6.46
C ARG A 57 -19.01 8.08 6.18
N LYS A 58 -18.65 9.20 5.54
CA LYS A 58 -19.59 10.29 5.17
C LYS A 58 -20.49 9.96 3.99
N GLN A 59 -20.07 9.08 3.08
CA GLN A 59 -20.81 8.72 1.85
C GLN A 59 -21.82 7.56 2.05
N LYS A 60 -22.16 7.19 3.28
CA LYS A 60 -23.04 6.06 3.64
C LYS A 60 -22.60 4.66 3.15
N TYR A 61 -21.46 4.53 2.47
CA TYR A 61 -20.73 3.27 2.28
C TYR A 61 -19.92 2.93 3.53
N ASN A 62 -20.60 2.82 4.67
CA ASN A 62 -19.92 2.42 5.90
C ASN A 62 -19.69 0.91 5.83
N ALA A 63 -18.53 0.49 5.32
CA ALA A 63 -18.09 -0.91 5.36
C ALA A 63 -18.08 -1.48 6.79
N ASP A 64 -18.16 -0.60 7.78
CA ASP A 64 -18.17 -0.93 9.20
C ASP A 64 -19.58 -0.91 9.82
N TYR A 65 -20.66 -0.82 9.02
CA TYR A 65 -22.03 -0.69 9.55
C TYR A 65 -22.43 -1.86 10.48
N GLU A 66 -21.95 -3.06 10.20
CA GLU A 66 -22.22 -4.26 10.98
C GLU A 66 -21.16 -4.53 12.07
N LEU A 67 -20.16 -3.66 12.22
CA LEU A 67 -19.11 -3.88 13.22
C LEU A 67 -19.59 -3.51 14.63
N SER A 68 -19.35 -4.42 15.56
CA SER A 68 -19.45 -4.13 16.99
C SER A 68 -18.42 -3.08 17.42
N ALA A 69 -18.68 -2.38 18.53
CA ALA A 69 -17.74 -1.42 19.10
C ALA A 69 -16.35 -2.02 19.36
N ARG A 70 -16.29 -3.31 19.73
CA ARG A 70 -15.05 -4.06 19.89
C ARG A 70 -14.29 -4.22 18.56
N GLN A 71 -14.98 -4.63 17.49
CA GLN A 71 -14.37 -4.75 16.16
C GLN A 71 -13.93 -3.38 15.61
N GLY A 72 -14.66 -2.31 15.92
CA GLY A 72 -14.24 -0.95 15.62
C GLY A 72 -12.92 -0.56 16.30
N ALA A 73 -12.77 -0.89 17.59
CA ALA A 73 -11.50 -0.69 18.31
C ALA A 73 -10.37 -1.56 17.76
N ASP A 74 -10.65 -2.84 17.48
CA ASP A 74 -9.70 -3.76 16.85
C ASP A 74 -9.22 -3.22 15.49
N THR A 75 -10.12 -2.65 14.69
CA THR A 75 -9.79 -2.02 13.40
C THR A 75 -8.72 -0.94 13.56
N LEU A 76 -8.91 -0.03 14.52
CA LEU A 76 -7.94 1.05 14.78
C LEU A 76 -6.61 0.49 15.28
N ALA A 77 -6.64 -0.53 16.13
CA ALA A 77 -5.43 -1.19 16.63
C ALA A 77 -4.63 -1.85 15.49
N TYR A 78 -5.29 -2.55 14.56
CA TYR A 78 -4.62 -3.15 13.40
C TYR A 78 -4.11 -2.11 12.40
N ILE A 79 -4.84 -1.01 12.19
CA ILE A 79 -4.35 0.11 11.37
C ILE A 79 -3.07 0.68 11.97
N ALA A 80 -3.05 0.94 13.28
CA ALA A 80 -1.87 1.42 13.98
C ALA A 80 -0.72 0.41 13.88
N LEU A 81 -0.98 -0.89 14.05
CA LEU A 81 0.01 -1.95 13.89
C LEU A 81 0.63 -1.96 12.48
N LEU A 82 -0.18 -1.81 11.43
CA LEU A 82 0.28 -1.75 10.05
C LEU A 82 1.14 -0.51 9.78
N GLU A 83 0.68 0.66 10.23
CA GLU A 83 1.41 1.92 10.05
C GLU A 83 2.72 1.95 10.82
N GLU A 84 2.75 1.33 11.98
CA GLU A 84 3.93 1.24 12.82
C GLU A 84 4.89 0.19 12.26
N LYS A 85 4.45 -1.08 12.17
CA LYS A 85 5.35 -2.22 11.92
C LYS A 85 5.55 -2.57 10.46
N LEU A 86 4.53 -2.47 9.61
CA LEU A 86 4.62 -2.91 8.20
C LEU A 86 5.04 -1.78 7.26
N LEU A 87 4.51 -0.58 7.44
CA LEU A 87 4.71 0.55 6.54
C LEU A 87 6.19 0.93 6.36
N PRO A 88 7.06 0.97 7.40
CA PRO A 88 8.48 1.29 7.19
C PRO A 88 9.16 0.31 6.23
N ALA A 89 8.88 -1.00 6.35
CA ALA A 89 9.47 -2.01 5.46
C ALA A 89 8.92 -1.93 4.04
N VAL A 90 7.64 -1.58 3.87
CA VAL A 90 7.04 -1.33 2.55
C VAL A 90 7.66 -0.10 1.90
N LEU A 91 7.80 1.02 2.64
CA LEU A 91 8.47 2.21 2.14
C LEU A 91 9.92 1.91 1.75
N HIS A 92 10.64 1.14 2.56
CA HIS A 92 11.99 0.73 2.24
C HIS A 92 12.04 -0.09 0.94
N THR A 93 11.22 -1.14 0.84
CA THR A 93 11.16 -2.04 -0.32
C THR A 93 10.88 -1.31 -1.64
N PHE A 94 9.97 -0.31 -1.62
CA PHE A 94 9.56 0.41 -2.82
C PHE A 94 10.48 1.59 -3.16
N TRP A 95 10.91 2.37 -2.16
CA TRP A 95 11.47 3.71 -2.37
C TRP A 95 12.92 3.88 -1.95
N VAL A 96 13.48 2.94 -1.17
CA VAL A 96 14.84 3.04 -0.62
C VAL A 96 15.74 1.93 -1.15
N GLU A 97 15.22 0.70 -1.27
CA GLU A 97 15.95 -0.42 -1.85
C GLU A 97 16.35 -0.09 -3.29
N ASN A 98 17.66 -0.01 -3.54
CA ASN A 98 18.21 0.56 -4.77
C ASN A 98 17.75 -0.20 -6.01
N ASP A 99 17.89 -1.53 -6.00
CA ASP A 99 17.55 -2.36 -7.15
C ASP A 99 16.05 -2.24 -7.48
N ASN A 100 15.20 -2.30 -6.45
CA ASN A 100 13.76 -2.16 -6.60
C ASN A 100 13.36 -0.76 -7.10
N TYR A 101 13.95 0.29 -6.52
CA TYR A 101 13.62 1.66 -6.85
C TYR A 101 14.00 2.01 -8.29
N PHE A 102 15.22 1.73 -8.72
CA PHE A 102 15.68 2.13 -10.05
C PHE A 102 15.10 1.29 -11.18
N THR A 103 14.85 0.00 -10.95
CA THR A 103 14.38 -0.91 -12.00
C THR A 103 12.85 -0.98 -12.11
N VAL A 104 12.14 -0.85 -10.99
CA VAL A 104 10.68 -1.03 -10.94
C VAL A 104 9.98 0.26 -10.55
N THR A 105 10.21 0.76 -9.32
CA THR A 105 9.36 1.82 -8.75
C THR A 105 9.48 3.14 -9.53
N LYS A 106 10.69 3.69 -9.67
CA LYS A 106 10.90 4.99 -10.29
C LYS A 106 10.40 5.05 -11.74
N PRO A 107 10.78 4.12 -12.66
CA PRO A 107 10.29 4.17 -14.04
C PRO A 107 8.76 4.06 -14.11
N TRP A 108 8.19 3.20 -13.28
CA TRP A 108 6.75 2.97 -13.26
C TRP A 108 5.98 4.19 -12.76
N PHE A 109 6.44 4.86 -11.71
CA PHE A 109 5.81 6.09 -11.21
C PHE A 109 6.01 7.24 -12.20
N ALA A 110 7.23 7.40 -12.73
CA ALA A 110 7.55 8.46 -13.69
C ALA A 110 6.69 8.37 -14.97
N SER A 111 6.39 7.16 -15.45
CA SER A 111 5.55 6.95 -16.65
C SER A 111 4.10 7.42 -16.50
N ARG A 112 3.63 7.63 -15.26
CA ARG A 112 2.25 8.02 -14.93
C ARG A 112 2.10 9.47 -14.52
N ILE A 113 3.21 10.20 -14.47
CA ILE A 113 3.26 11.60 -14.05
C ILE A 113 3.65 12.44 -15.27
N PRO A 114 2.94 13.53 -15.58
CA PRO A 114 3.31 14.39 -16.70
C PRO A 114 4.65 15.10 -16.43
N PHE A 115 5.42 15.31 -17.50
CA PHE A 115 6.59 16.17 -17.46
C PHE A 115 6.19 17.61 -17.04
N PRO A 116 6.97 18.31 -16.20
CA PRO A 116 8.29 17.93 -15.66
C PRO A 116 8.27 17.18 -14.33
N LEU A 117 7.09 16.97 -13.74
CA LEU A 117 6.96 16.40 -12.39
C LEU A 117 7.49 14.96 -12.31
N SER A 118 7.45 14.19 -13.41
CA SER A 118 8.01 12.84 -13.47
C SER A 118 9.51 12.76 -13.18
N LEU A 119 10.25 13.85 -13.38
CA LEU A 119 11.68 13.92 -13.08
C LEU A 119 11.97 14.21 -11.61
N ILE A 120 11.07 14.93 -10.93
CA ILE A 120 11.30 15.47 -9.59
C ILE A 120 10.61 14.61 -8.53
N LEU A 121 9.37 14.20 -8.78
CA LEU A 121 8.50 13.62 -7.76
C LEU A 121 9.02 12.29 -7.22
N PRO A 122 9.46 11.31 -8.05
CA PRO A 122 9.98 10.05 -7.51
C PRO A 122 11.20 10.23 -6.59
N GLY A 123 12.08 11.17 -6.92
CA GLY A 123 13.24 11.49 -6.09
C GLY A 123 12.86 12.13 -4.76
N ARG A 124 11.87 13.02 -4.74
CA ARG A 124 11.33 13.60 -3.49
C ARG A 124 10.69 12.54 -2.61
N MET A 125 9.94 11.62 -3.21
CA MET A 125 9.28 10.53 -2.50
C MET A 125 10.27 9.55 -1.89
N SER A 126 11.32 9.19 -2.63
CA SER A 126 12.42 8.35 -2.12
C SER A 126 13.10 8.99 -0.90
N LYS A 127 13.43 10.28 -0.97
CA LYS A 127 13.99 11.02 0.17
C LYS A 127 13.02 11.09 1.35
N GLY A 128 11.74 11.35 1.10
CA GLY A 128 10.71 11.40 2.14
C GLY A 128 10.55 10.05 2.86
N ALA A 129 10.55 8.94 2.11
CA ALA A 129 10.48 7.59 2.65
C ALA A 129 11.68 7.28 3.56
N LEU A 130 12.90 7.57 3.09
CA LEU A 130 14.11 7.36 3.89
C LEU A 130 14.10 8.21 5.17
N ASN A 131 13.79 9.49 5.07
CA ASN A 131 13.73 10.39 6.22
C ASN A 131 12.71 9.90 7.25
N ARG A 132 11.52 9.47 6.81
CA ARG A 132 10.50 8.93 7.70
C ARG A 132 10.99 7.68 8.44
N ILE A 133 11.64 6.75 7.74
CA ILE A 133 12.19 5.54 8.36
C ILE A 133 13.24 5.92 9.40
N LEU A 134 14.18 6.80 9.05
CA LEU A 134 15.25 7.21 9.97
C LEU A 134 14.72 7.93 11.21
N LEU A 135 13.73 8.82 11.05
CA LEU A 135 13.14 9.57 12.17
C LEU A 135 12.32 8.68 13.11
N THR A 136 11.74 7.58 12.62
CA THR A 136 10.89 6.70 13.43
C THR A 136 11.60 5.45 13.93
N ARG A 137 12.71 5.05 13.29
CA ARG A 137 13.39 3.76 13.53
C ARG A 137 14.88 3.87 13.73
N GLY A 138 15.49 5.03 13.49
CA GLY A 138 16.92 5.29 13.68
C GLY A 138 17.30 5.74 15.09
N GLU A 139 16.46 5.49 16.09
CA GLU A 139 16.73 5.83 17.48
C GLU A 139 17.72 4.82 18.13
N PRO A 140 18.42 5.21 19.21
CA PRO A 140 19.28 4.28 19.95
C PRO A 140 18.55 3.00 20.35
N PRO A 141 19.16 1.81 20.20
CA PRO A 141 20.58 1.55 19.92
C PRO A 141 20.92 1.40 18.42
N LEU A 142 20.01 1.72 17.50
CA LEU A 142 20.19 1.47 16.06
C LEU A 142 20.97 2.64 15.43
N TYR A 143 22.30 2.55 15.41
CA TYR A 143 23.16 3.61 14.87
C TYR A 143 23.45 3.46 13.37
N HIS A 144 23.23 2.26 12.81
CA HIS A 144 23.54 1.95 11.42
C HIS A 144 22.31 1.65 10.57
N LEU A 145 22.31 2.14 9.32
CA LEU A 145 21.20 1.96 8.38
C LEU A 145 20.83 0.49 8.16
N ARG A 146 21.83 -0.42 8.17
CA ARG A 146 21.59 -1.87 8.05
C ARG A 146 20.86 -2.46 9.25
N GLU A 147 21.10 -1.94 10.45
CA GLU A 147 20.43 -2.41 11.66
C GLU A 147 18.98 -1.94 11.67
N VAL A 148 18.74 -0.68 11.27
CA VAL A 148 17.40 -0.13 11.04
C VAL A 148 16.65 -0.96 10.00
N GLU A 149 17.28 -1.24 8.86
CA GLU A 149 16.75 -2.11 7.82
C GLU A 149 16.37 -3.49 8.36
N ALA A 150 17.29 -4.15 9.07
CA ALA A 150 17.04 -5.46 9.65
C ALA A 150 15.87 -5.42 10.66
N GLN A 151 15.76 -4.36 11.45
CA GLN A 151 14.67 -4.18 12.41
C GLN A 151 13.32 -4.00 11.70
N ILE A 152 13.22 -3.12 10.70
CA ILE A 152 11.94 -2.88 10.01
C ILE A 152 11.45 -4.13 9.29
N TYR A 153 12.35 -4.94 8.71
CA TYR A 153 11.96 -6.20 8.08
C TYR A 153 11.57 -7.26 9.11
N ARG A 154 12.22 -7.33 10.28
CA ARG A 154 11.78 -8.22 11.38
C ARG A 154 10.38 -7.85 11.87
N ASP A 155 10.17 -6.58 12.18
CA ASP A 155 8.89 -6.03 12.63
C ASP A 155 7.77 -6.26 11.61
N ALA A 156 8.06 -6.08 10.32
CA ALA A 156 7.09 -6.31 9.26
C ALA A 156 6.70 -7.79 9.14
N LYS A 157 7.66 -8.71 9.24
CA LYS A 157 7.37 -10.16 9.21
C LYS A 157 6.51 -10.59 10.40
N GLU A 158 6.79 -10.06 11.58
CA GLU A 158 5.96 -10.29 12.77
C GLU A 158 4.54 -9.75 12.57
N CYS A 159 4.40 -8.53 12.04
CA CYS A 159 3.10 -7.95 11.70
C CYS A 159 2.31 -8.82 10.70
N LEU A 160 2.97 -9.32 9.64
CA LEU A 160 2.35 -10.23 8.67
C LEU A 160 1.88 -11.54 9.34
N ASN A 161 2.67 -12.09 10.26
CA ASN A 161 2.27 -13.28 11.01
C ASN A 161 1.04 -13.01 11.90
N LEU A 162 0.99 -11.86 12.58
CA LEU A 162 -0.17 -11.46 13.40
C LEU A 162 -1.43 -11.28 12.54
N LEU A 163 -1.31 -10.67 11.37
CA LEU A 163 -2.41 -10.53 10.41
C LEU A 163 -2.87 -11.90 9.89
N SER A 164 -1.93 -12.78 9.54
CA SER A 164 -2.25 -14.14 9.11
C SER A 164 -2.97 -14.91 10.22
N HIS A 165 -2.50 -14.83 11.46
CA HIS A 165 -3.16 -15.46 12.60
C HIS A 165 -4.57 -14.89 12.82
N ARG A 166 -4.73 -13.56 12.72
CA ARG A 166 -6.03 -12.90 12.87
C ARG A 166 -7.02 -13.30 11.79
N LEU A 167 -6.58 -13.35 10.53
CA LEU A 167 -7.43 -13.76 9.41
C LEU A 167 -7.81 -15.24 9.55
N GLY A 168 -6.88 -16.08 9.99
CA GLY A 168 -7.10 -17.50 10.19
C GLY A 168 -7.57 -18.16 8.89
N THR A 169 -8.73 -18.83 8.97
CA THR A 169 -9.40 -19.46 7.83
C THR A 169 -10.50 -18.61 7.21
N SER A 170 -10.88 -17.49 7.85
CA SER A 170 -11.97 -16.60 7.43
C SER A 170 -11.70 -15.93 6.07
N GLN A 171 -12.77 -15.51 5.40
CA GLN A 171 -12.65 -14.76 4.14
C GLN A 171 -12.16 -13.33 4.39
N PHE A 172 -12.72 -12.65 5.40
CA PHE A 172 -12.36 -11.30 5.82
C PHE A 172 -12.00 -11.26 7.31
N PHE A 173 -11.37 -10.17 7.76
CA PHE A 173 -10.85 -10.02 9.13
C PHE A 173 -11.93 -10.04 10.23
N PHE A 174 -13.19 -9.78 9.88
CA PHE A 174 -14.33 -9.79 10.80
C PHE A 174 -15.47 -10.71 10.38
N GLY A 175 -15.24 -11.65 9.46
CA GLY A 175 -16.23 -12.65 9.03
C GLY A 175 -16.35 -12.75 7.52
N ASP A 176 -17.58 -12.71 7.02
CA ASP A 176 -17.91 -12.98 5.62
C ASP A 176 -18.16 -11.69 4.80
N MET A 177 -18.25 -10.54 5.45
CA MET A 177 -18.42 -9.24 4.79
C MET A 177 -17.12 -8.43 4.84
N PRO A 178 -16.74 -7.75 3.73
CA PRO A 178 -15.56 -6.89 3.71
C PRO A 178 -15.75 -5.67 4.61
N SER A 179 -14.73 -5.35 5.40
CA SER A 179 -14.71 -4.19 6.30
C SER A 179 -13.66 -3.16 5.89
N THR A 180 -13.62 -2.04 6.61
CA THR A 180 -12.53 -1.06 6.50
C THR A 180 -11.16 -1.71 6.70
N LEU A 181 -11.05 -2.64 7.66
CA LEU A 181 -9.77 -3.28 7.96
C LEU A 181 -9.27 -4.09 6.75
N ASP A 182 -10.17 -4.81 6.08
CA ASP A 182 -9.83 -5.60 4.90
C ASP A 182 -9.30 -4.71 3.77
N ALA A 183 -9.98 -3.59 3.48
CA ALA A 183 -9.53 -2.63 2.48
C ALA A 183 -8.16 -2.03 2.84
N TYR A 184 -7.95 -1.75 4.13
CA TYR A 184 -6.70 -1.18 4.62
C TYR A 184 -5.53 -2.18 4.48
N VAL A 185 -5.71 -3.42 4.96
CA VAL A 185 -4.73 -4.52 4.86
C VAL A 185 -4.43 -4.82 3.39
N PHE A 186 -5.46 -4.99 2.56
CA PHE A 186 -5.33 -5.24 1.12
C PHE A 186 -4.50 -4.16 0.43
N GLY A 187 -4.69 -2.89 0.80
CA GLY A 187 -3.93 -1.76 0.26
C GLY A 187 -2.41 -1.82 0.52
N PHE A 188 -1.97 -2.56 1.54
CA PHE A 188 -0.54 -2.85 1.77
C PHE A 188 -0.11 -4.15 1.07
N LEU A 189 -0.91 -5.22 1.26
CA LEU A 189 -0.52 -6.56 0.85
C LEU A 189 -0.55 -6.76 -0.66
N ALA A 190 -1.58 -6.28 -1.37
CA ALA A 190 -1.70 -6.54 -2.80
C ALA A 190 -0.55 -5.92 -3.62
N PRO A 191 -0.16 -4.65 -3.40
CA PRO A 191 1.08 -4.08 -3.94
C PRO A 191 2.32 -4.93 -3.69
N LEU A 192 2.55 -5.24 -2.41
CA LEU A 192 3.71 -6.00 -1.96
C LEU A 192 3.70 -7.43 -2.50
N TYR A 193 2.53 -8.02 -2.76
CA TYR A 193 2.41 -9.38 -3.27
C TYR A 193 2.57 -9.45 -4.80
N LYS A 194 2.00 -8.50 -5.54
CA LYS A 194 1.87 -8.58 -7.01
C LYS A 194 3.01 -7.91 -7.79
N VAL A 195 3.69 -6.92 -7.22
CA VAL A 195 4.82 -6.26 -7.91
C VAL A 195 5.98 -7.24 -8.02
N ARG A 196 6.67 -7.27 -9.17
CA ARG A 196 7.82 -8.14 -9.40
C ARG A 196 9.12 -7.39 -9.07
N PHE A 197 9.54 -7.46 -7.81
CA PHE A 197 10.79 -6.83 -7.39
C PHE A 197 12.01 -7.72 -7.67
N PRO A 198 13.18 -7.13 -7.97
CA PRO A 198 14.46 -7.84 -7.93
C PRO A 198 14.82 -8.34 -6.53
N LYS A 199 14.61 -7.52 -5.49
CA LYS A 199 14.85 -7.88 -4.08
C LYS A 199 13.51 -8.19 -3.41
N VAL A 200 13.36 -9.45 -3.00
CA VAL A 200 12.06 -10.04 -2.66
C VAL A 200 11.91 -10.43 -1.18
N GLN A 201 12.82 -10.00 -0.29
CA GLN A 201 12.90 -10.48 1.10
C GLN A 201 11.57 -10.46 1.87
N LEU A 202 10.81 -9.37 1.77
CA LEU A 202 9.50 -9.25 2.43
C LEU A 202 8.39 -9.99 1.65
N GLN A 203 8.49 -10.04 0.32
CA GLN A 203 7.54 -10.75 -0.53
C GLN A 203 7.61 -12.27 -0.33
N GLU A 204 8.82 -12.80 -0.13
CA GLU A 204 9.03 -14.22 0.14
C GLU A 204 8.32 -14.64 1.42
N HIS A 205 8.47 -13.86 2.49
CA HIS A 205 7.76 -14.10 3.75
C HIS A 205 6.24 -14.04 3.56
N LEU A 206 5.73 -13.01 2.87
CA LEU A 206 4.29 -12.89 2.58
C LEU A 206 3.77 -14.09 1.78
N LYS A 207 4.54 -14.61 0.82
CA LYS A 207 4.16 -15.78 0.01
C LYS A 207 4.10 -17.08 0.80
N GLN A 208 4.79 -17.17 1.94
CA GLN A 208 4.68 -18.32 2.85
C GLN A 208 3.35 -18.31 3.62
N LEU A 209 2.70 -17.14 3.73
CA LEU A 209 1.40 -16.98 4.40
C LEU A 209 0.27 -17.14 3.37
N SER A 210 -0.08 -18.40 3.10
CA SER A 210 -1.03 -18.77 2.04
C SER A 210 -2.42 -18.16 2.22
N ASN A 211 -2.89 -17.98 3.46
CA ASN A 211 -4.17 -17.36 3.75
C ASN A 211 -4.21 -15.87 3.39
N LEU A 212 -3.10 -15.12 3.60
CA LEU A 212 -2.99 -13.73 3.17
C LEU A 212 -2.87 -13.60 1.65
N CYS A 213 -2.20 -14.56 1.00
CA CYS A 213 -2.16 -14.63 -0.46
C CYS A 213 -3.56 -14.86 -1.05
N ARG A 214 -4.27 -15.87 -0.51
CA ARG A 214 -5.67 -16.16 -0.85
C ARG A 214 -6.55 -14.93 -0.67
N PHE A 215 -6.44 -14.26 0.48
CA PHE A 215 -7.17 -13.02 0.76
C PHE A 215 -6.95 -11.96 -0.33
N CYS A 216 -5.71 -11.74 -0.76
CA CYS A 216 -5.42 -10.78 -1.83
C CYS A 216 -6.00 -11.23 -3.17
N ASP A 217 -5.87 -12.51 -3.51
CA ASP A 217 -6.39 -13.07 -4.76
C ASP A 217 -7.91 -13.02 -4.82
N ASP A 218 -8.60 -13.38 -3.74
CA ASP A 218 -10.06 -13.38 -3.64
C ASP A 218 -10.62 -11.96 -3.80
N ILE A 219 -10.00 -10.96 -3.16
CA ILE A 219 -10.41 -9.55 -3.31
C ILE A 219 -10.17 -9.07 -4.75
N LEU A 220 -9.00 -9.35 -5.34
CA LEU A 220 -8.70 -9.00 -6.73
C LEU A 220 -9.71 -9.63 -7.69
N ASN A 221 -10.04 -10.90 -7.46
CA ASN A 221 -10.96 -11.66 -8.28
C ASN A 221 -12.41 -11.17 -8.15
N SER A 222 -12.85 -10.87 -6.93
CA SER A 222 -14.26 -10.55 -6.67
C SER A 222 -14.60 -9.10 -7.00
N TYR A 223 -13.67 -8.17 -6.78
CA TYR A 223 -13.96 -6.73 -6.88
C TYR A 223 -13.30 -6.03 -8.07
N PHE A 224 -12.29 -6.65 -8.71
CA PHE A 224 -11.51 -5.99 -9.76
C PHE A 224 -11.51 -6.70 -11.13
N ARG A 225 -12.19 -7.86 -11.27
CA ARG A 225 -12.30 -8.62 -12.53
C ARG A 225 -13.02 -7.88 -13.67
N HIS A 226 -13.95 -6.98 -13.38
CA HIS A 226 -14.75 -6.29 -14.40
C HIS A 226 -14.07 -5.10 -15.12
N SER A 227 -12.77 -4.84 -14.88
CA SER A 227 -12.02 -3.81 -15.63
C SER A 227 -11.11 -4.37 -16.73
N LEU A 228 -11.17 -5.68 -17.00
CA LEU A 228 -10.38 -6.38 -18.02
C LEU A 228 -11.17 -6.64 -19.32
N GLY A 229 -12.43 -6.17 -19.41
CA GLY A 229 -13.38 -6.59 -20.44
C GLY A 229 -13.90 -5.53 -21.41
N ASP A 230 -13.47 -4.27 -21.33
CA ASP A 230 -13.93 -3.25 -22.28
C ASP A 230 -12.84 -2.20 -22.54
N GLY A 231 -12.46 -2.06 -23.83
CA GLY A 231 -11.70 -0.93 -24.38
C GLY A 231 -10.24 -1.20 -24.67
#